data_AF-A0A7C7FMW4-F1
#
_entry.id   AF-A0A7C7FMW4-F1
#
_cell.length_a   1.000
_cell.length_b   1.000
_cell.length_c   1.000
_cell.angle_alpha   90.00
_cell.angle_beta   90.00
_cell.angle_gamma   90.00
#
_symmetry.space_group_name_H-M   'P 1'
#
loop_
_entity.id
_entity.type
_entity.pdbx_description
1 polymer ?
#
loop_
_entity_poly.entity_id
_entity_poly.type
_entity_poly.pdbx_seq_one_letter_code
_entity_poly.pdbx_strand_id
1 'polypeptide(L)'
;RVVVKGKRTFKSKKKARRYTRLVRNVKKVYPYSKIAGQLLIKYSDTLATIDNKKQRKKLMRRCEKELWNQFGDELKKLTMTQGMILLKLIDRETGATGYALVKDLRGGFTAFFFQSIARLFHLNLKSTFDGAGEDQMIEDIVLLIERGEI
;
A
#
# COMPACT_ATOMS: atom_id res chain seq x y z
N ARG A 1 18.38 15.70 -2.12
CA ARG A 1 19.16 15.67 -0.85
C ARG A 1 19.56 14.20 -0.60
N VAL A 2 20.85 13.85 -0.68
CA VAL A 2 21.31 12.48 -0.40
C VAL A 2 21.67 12.41 1.09
N VAL A 3 20.86 11.69 1.87
CA VAL A 3 21.21 11.33 3.25
C VAL A 3 21.83 9.94 3.19
N VAL A 4 23.15 9.86 3.39
CA VAL A 4 23.87 8.60 3.58
C VAL A 4 23.66 8.18 5.04
N LYS A 5 22.70 7.29 5.29
CA LYS A 5 22.56 6.64 6.61
C LYS A 5 23.58 5.50 6.69
N GLY A 6 24.61 5.64 7.52
CA GLY A 6 25.61 4.58 7.76
C GLY A 6 24.99 3.28 8.28
N LYS A 7 25.77 2.18 8.29
CA LYS A 7 25.34 0.85 8.77
C LYS A 7 24.65 0.95 10.13
N ARG A 8 23.36 0.57 10.21
CA ARG A 8 22.57 0.62 11.46
C ARG A 8 23.19 -0.32 12.50
N THR A 9 23.66 0.26 13.60
CA THR A 9 24.07 -0.48 14.79
C THR A 9 22.91 -0.55 15.79
N PHE A 10 22.64 -1.73 16.35
CA PHE A 10 21.54 -1.92 17.29
C PHE A 10 22.08 -2.11 18.70
N LYS A 11 21.60 -1.31 19.65
CA LYS A 11 21.93 -1.43 21.08
C LYS A 11 21.51 -2.77 21.72
N SER A 12 20.72 -3.60 21.03
CA SER A 12 20.25 -4.89 21.55
C SER A 12 19.86 -5.86 20.42
N LYS A 13 20.10 -7.16 20.64
CA LYS A 13 19.65 -8.26 19.76
C LYS A 13 18.14 -8.21 19.49
N LYS A 14 17.31 -7.78 20.46
CA LYS A 14 15.85 -7.65 20.27
C LYS A 14 15.51 -6.59 19.24
N LYS A 15 16.19 -5.44 19.26
CA LYS A 15 15.99 -4.35 18.29
C LYS A 15 16.43 -4.75 16.89
N ALA A 16 17.59 -5.44 16.78
CA ALA A 16 18.06 -6.00 15.52
C ALA A 16 17.03 -6.96 14.91
N ARG A 17 16.53 -7.92 15.69
CA ARG A 17 15.50 -8.88 15.23
C ARG A 17 14.21 -8.20 14.77
N ARG A 18 13.74 -7.16 15.48
CA ARG A 18 12.55 -6.38 15.08
C ARG A 18 12.78 -5.71 13.74
N TYR A 19 13.94 -5.10 13.54
CA TYR A 19 14.30 -4.44 12.28
C TYR A 19 14.41 -5.45 11.13
N THR A 20 15.12 -6.57 11.30
CA THR A 20 15.21 -7.62 10.26
C THR A 20 13.83 -8.14 9.86
N ARG A 21 12.91 -8.30 10.83
CA ARG A 21 11.52 -8.68 10.53
C ARG A 21 10.79 -7.61 9.73
N LEU A 22 10.97 -6.33 10.09
CA LEU A 22 10.39 -5.22 9.33
C LEU A 22 10.92 -5.20 7.90
N VAL A 23 12.24 -5.32 7.69
CA VAL A 23 12.86 -5.40 6.36
C VAL A 23 12.24 -6.53 5.54
N ARG A 24 12.14 -7.74 6.10
CA ARG A 24 11.50 -8.88 5.42
C ARG A 24 10.05 -8.58 5.03
N ASN A 25 9.28 -7.97 5.94
CA ASN A 25 7.88 -7.65 5.68
C ASN A 25 7.75 -6.60 4.58
N VAL A 26 8.53 -5.51 4.63
CA VAL A 26 8.53 -4.46 3.59
C VAL A 26 8.93 -5.05 2.25
N LYS A 27 10.02 -5.81 2.17
CA LYS A 27 10.43 -6.48 0.92
C LYS A 27 9.34 -7.38 0.33
N LYS A 28 8.61 -8.10 1.19
CA LYS A 28 7.51 -8.97 0.73
C LYS A 28 6.38 -8.16 0.13
N VAL A 29 6.01 -7.02 0.73
CA VAL A 29 4.78 -6.31 0.33
C VAL A 29 4.99 -5.14 -0.63
N TYR A 30 6.21 -4.60 -0.72
CA TYR A 30 6.52 -3.42 -1.51
C TYR A 30 6.26 -3.60 -3.03
N PRO A 31 6.56 -4.75 -3.66
CA PRO A 31 6.18 -4.96 -5.06
C PRO A 31 4.66 -4.82 -5.30
N TYR A 32 3.84 -5.30 -4.37
CA TYR A 32 2.38 -5.19 -4.46
C TYR A 32 1.90 -3.75 -4.30
N SER A 33 2.52 -2.97 -3.41
CA SER A 33 2.15 -1.55 -3.26
C SER A 33 2.46 -0.75 -4.51
N LYS A 34 3.58 -1.03 -5.20
CA LYS A 34 3.91 -0.37 -6.47
C LYS A 34 2.86 -0.63 -7.54
N ILE A 35 2.48 -1.89 -7.73
CA ILE A 35 1.50 -2.24 -8.76
C ILE A 35 0.12 -1.69 -8.42
N ALA A 36 -0.32 -1.84 -7.16
CA ALA A 36 -1.59 -1.29 -6.70
C ALA A 36 -1.62 0.25 -6.84
N GLY A 37 -0.53 0.93 -6.49
CA GLY A 37 -0.41 2.38 -6.63
C GLY A 37 -0.50 2.86 -8.08
N GLN A 38 0.26 2.24 -8.98
CA GLN A 38 0.21 2.53 -10.43
C GLN A 38 -1.20 2.33 -10.99
N LEU A 39 -1.85 1.23 -10.59
CA LEU A 39 -3.19 0.92 -11.06
C LEU A 39 -4.21 1.96 -10.57
N LEU A 40 -4.13 2.34 -9.29
CA LEU A 40 -4.99 3.37 -8.72
C LEU A 40 -4.80 4.73 -9.39
N ILE A 41 -3.56 5.15 -9.65
CA ILE A 41 -3.27 6.40 -10.39
C ILE A 41 -3.89 6.35 -11.79
N LYS A 42 -3.64 5.28 -12.54
CA LYS A 42 -4.22 5.08 -13.88
C LYS A 42 -5.75 5.18 -13.88
N TYR A 43 -6.41 4.58 -12.89
CA TYR A 43 -7.86 4.65 -12.78
C TYR A 43 -8.34 6.02 -12.31
N SER A 44 -7.62 6.71 -11.44
CA SER A 44 -7.92 8.10 -11.06
C SER A 44 -7.96 8.99 -12.31
N ASP A 45 -6.94 8.91 -13.15
CA ASP A 45 -6.85 9.70 -14.38
C ASP A 45 -7.99 9.36 -15.34
N THR A 46 -8.30 8.06 -15.51
CA THR A 46 -9.39 7.63 -16.40
C THR A 46 -10.77 8.01 -15.83
N LEU A 47 -10.95 7.98 -14.52
CA LEU A 47 -12.21 8.38 -13.90
C LEU A 47 -12.39 9.89 -14.00
N ALA A 48 -11.33 10.69 -13.90
CA ALA A 48 -11.42 12.14 -14.06
C ALA A 48 -12.02 12.56 -15.41
N THR A 49 -11.94 11.72 -16.45
CA THR A 49 -12.51 12.01 -17.78
C THR A 49 -13.94 11.48 -17.99
N ILE A 50 -14.56 10.85 -16.97
CA ILE A 50 -15.89 10.23 -17.10
C ILE A 50 -16.87 10.90 -16.13
N ASP A 51 -17.83 11.66 -16.67
CA ASP A 51 -18.92 12.27 -15.88
C ASP A 51 -20.02 11.27 -15.51
N ASN A 52 -20.22 10.24 -16.34
CA ASN A 52 -21.29 9.28 -16.14
C ASN A 52 -20.99 8.31 -14.99
N LYS A 53 -21.74 8.44 -13.89
CA LYS A 53 -21.65 7.58 -12.70
C LYS A 53 -21.72 6.07 -13.00
N LYS A 54 -22.52 5.63 -13.97
CA LYS A 54 -22.66 4.21 -14.34
C LYS A 54 -21.41 3.69 -15.04
N GLN A 55 -20.80 4.49 -15.92
CA GLN A 55 -19.55 4.14 -16.60
C GLN A 55 -18.38 4.12 -15.62
N ARG A 56 -18.26 5.13 -14.75
CA ARG A 56 -17.29 5.15 -13.62
C ARG A 56 -17.37 3.86 -12.81
N LYS A 57 -18.58 3.48 -12.40
CA LYS A 57 -18.83 2.25 -11.63
C LYS A 57 -18.42 0.98 -12.38
N LYS A 58 -18.68 0.88 -13.68
CA LYS A 58 -18.27 -0.28 -14.50
C LYS A 58 -16.75 -0.39 -14.56
N LEU A 59 -16.06 0.73 -14.72
CA LEU A 59 -14.60 0.79 -14.75
C LEU A 59 -13.98 0.37 -13.41
N MET A 60 -14.53 0.90 -12.30
CA MET A 60 -14.09 0.56 -10.94
C MET A 60 -14.27 -0.94 -10.63
N ARG A 61 -15.40 -1.55 -11.02
CA ARG A 61 -15.60 -3.00 -10.85
C ARG A 61 -14.60 -3.84 -11.65
N ARG A 62 -14.21 -3.38 -12.84
CA ARG A 62 -13.20 -4.04 -13.66
C ARG A 62 -11.83 -3.99 -12.95
N CYS A 63 -11.45 -2.82 -12.44
CA CYS A 63 -10.24 -2.64 -11.63
C CYS A 63 -10.19 -3.61 -10.45
N GLU A 64 -11.25 -3.64 -9.64
CA GLU A 64 -11.29 -4.51 -8.45
C GLU A 64 -11.17 -5.98 -8.80
N LYS A 65 -11.81 -6.41 -9.89
CA LYS A 65 -11.70 -7.80 -10.37
C LYS A 65 -10.29 -8.12 -10.83
N GLU A 66 -9.64 -7.20 -11.54
CA GLU A 66 -8.27 -7.36 -12.01
C GLU A 66 -7.28 -7.45 -10.84
N LEU A 67 -7.40 -6.54 -9.86
CA LEU A 67 -6.64 -6.58 -8.61
C LEU A 67 -6.86 -7.87 -7.83
N TRP A 68 -8.11 -8.31 -7.69
CA TRP A 68 -8.41 -9.52 -6.94
C TRP A 68 -7.91 -10.78 -7.64
N ASN A 69 -8.04 -10.85 -8.96
CA ASN A 69 -7.53 -11.98 -9.74
C ASN A 69 -6.01 -12.05 -9.70
N GLN A 70 -5.33 -10.90 -9.72
CA GLN A 70 -3.88 -10.84 -9.73
C GLN A 70 -3.27 -11.05 -8.34
N PHE A 71 -3.90 -10.53 -7.27
CA PHE A 71 -3.29 -10.46 -5.94
C PHE A 71 -4.08 -11.17 -4.84
N GLY A 72 -5.35 -11.54 -5.07
CA GLY A 72 -6.26 -11.98 -4.01
C GLY A 72 -5.72 -13.15 -3.18
N ASP A 73 -5.12 -14.14 -3.82
CA ASP A 73 -4.58 -15.31 -3.11
C ASP A 73 -3.28 -15.02 -2.35
N GLU A 74 -2.48 -14.06 -2.84
CA GLU A 74 -1.27 -13.62 -2.14
C GLU A 74 -1.62 -12.73 -0.94
N LEU A 75 -2.62 -11.86 -1.10
CA LEU A 75 -3.14 -11.01 -0.03
C LEU A 75 -3.71 -11.84 1.14
N LYS A 76 -4.43 -12.93 0.86
CA LYS A 76 -4.93 -13.86 1.88
C LYS A 76 -3.80 -14.54 2.67
N LYS A 77 -2.60 -14.67 2.08
CA LYS A 77 -1.41 -15.26 2.73
C LYS A 77 -0.59 -14.24 3.53
N LEU A 78 -0.98 -12.96 3.54
CA LEU A 78 -0.27 -11.95 4.32
C LEU A 78 -0.67 -12.03 5.79
N THR A 79 0.32 -11.87 6.65
CA THR A 79 0.07 -11.62 8.08
C THR A 79 -0.56 -10.25 8.30
N MET A 80 -1.18 -10.03 9.47
CA MET A 80 -1.75 -8.73 9.85
C MET A 80 -0.76 -7.58 9.68
N THR A 81 0.48 -7.76 10.15
CA THR A 81 1.54 -6.74 10.02
C THR A 81 1.91 -6.46 8.57
N GLN A 82 1.93 -7.48 7.71
CA GLN A 82 2.21 -7.31 6.29
C GLN A 82 1.08 -6.56 5.58
N GLY A 83 -0.19 -6.89 5.88
CA GLY A 83 -1.34 -6.15 5.38
C GLY A 83 -1.32 -4.67 5.78
N MET A 84 -0.95 -4.38 7.04
CA MET A 84 -0.77 -2.99 7.51
C MET A 84 0.30 -2.24 6.74
N ILE A 85 1.48 -2.84 6.57
CA ILE A 85 2.59 -2.22 5.82
C ILE A 85 2.20 -2.02 4.36
N LEU A 86 1.52 -3.00 3.74
CA LEU A 86 1.04 -2.90 2.37
C LEU A 86 0.11 -1.68 2.19
N LEU A 87 -0.88 -1.53 3.07
CA LEU A 87 -1.82 -0.42 3.00
C LEU A 87 -1.12 0.94 3.12
N LYS A 88 -0.19 1.05 4.07
CA LYS A 88 0.64 2.25 4.27
C LYS A 88 1.49 2.57 3.04
N LEU A 89 2.07 1.55 2.41
CA LEU A 89 2.86 1.74 1.20
C LEU A 89 1.98 2.09 -0.01
N ILE A 90 0.75 1.58 -0.12
CA ILE A 90 -0.19 2.01 -1.17
C ILE A 90 -0.52 3.49 -1.00
N ASP A 91 -0.75 3.94 0.25
CA ASP A 91 -0.95 5.36 0.56
C ASP A 91 0.28 6.19 0.19
N ARG A 92 1.50 5.73 0.51
CA ARG A 92 2.77 6.36 0.07
C ARG A 92 2.85 6.53 -1.45
N GLU A 93 2.51 5.49 -2.22
CA GLU A 93 2.62 5.49 -3.67
C GLU A 93 1.58 6.37 -4.37
N THR A 94 0.42 6.60 -3.72
CA THR A 94 -0.72 7.29 -4.34
C THR A 94 -1.02 8.66 -3.74
N GLY A 95 -0.49 8.96 -2.56
CA GLY A 95 -0.76 10.18 -1.80
C GLY A 95 -2.26 10.46 -1.64
N ALA A 96 -2.62 11.75 -1.67
CA ALA A 96 -4.00 12.20 -1.56
C ALA A 96 -4.92 11.62 -2.66
N THR A 97 -4.37 11.35 -3.85
CA THR A 97 -5.10 10.86 -5.02
C THR A 97 -5.67 9.46 -4.78
N GLY A 98 -4.89 8.56 -4.16
CA GLY A 98 -5.36 7.22 -3.84
C GLY A 98 -6.42 7.20 -2.74
N TYR A 99 -6.26 8.02 -1.70
CA TYR A 99 -7.29 8.16 -0.67
C TYR A 99 -8.61 8.70 -1.24
N ALA A 100 -8.56 9.74 -2.08
CA ALA A 100 -9.75 10.30 -2.73
C ALA A 100 -10.43 9.26 -3.63
N LEU A 101 -9.66 8.52 -4.43
CA LEU A 101 -10.18 7.43 -5.25
C LEU A 101 -10.80 6.31 -4.40
N VAL A 102 -10.14 5.91 -3.31
CA VAL A 102 -10.66 4.88 -2.41
C VAL A 102 -11.88 5.36 -1.63
N LYS A 103 -11.97 6.66 -1.32
CA LYS A 103 -13.15 7.29 -0.71
C LYS A 103 -14.32 7.32 -1.70
N ASP A 104 -14.06 7.66 -2.95
CA ASP A 104 -15.05 7.59 -4.04
C ASP A 104 -15.48 6.13 -4.32
N LEU A 105 -14.55 5.17 -4.24
CA LEU A 105 -14.82 3.72 -4.29
C LEU A 105 -15.74 3.28 -3.14
N ARG A 106 -15.61 3.85 -1.94
CA ARG A 106 -16.44 3.53 -0.78
C ARG A 106 -17.80 4.24 -0.75
N GLY A 107 -17.93 5.37 -1.45
CA GLY A 107 -19.07 6.28 -1.34
C GLY A 107 -20.39 5.79 -1.94
N GLY A 108 -20.47 4.61 -2.56
CA GLY A 108 -21.75 4.18 -3.12
C GLY A 108 -21.90 2.76 -3.64
N PHE A 109 -20.88 1.90 -3.64
CA PHE A 109 -21.08 0.46 -3.89
C PHE A 109 -19.88 -0.34 -3.42
N THR A 110 -20.17 -1.48 -2.80
CA THR A 110 -19.28 -2.48 -2.20
C THR A 110 -18.00 -2.71 -3.01
N ALA A 111 -16.90 -2.10 -2.58
CA ALA A 111 -15.57 -2.33 -3.13
C ALA A 111 -15.03 -3.66 -2.60
N PHE A 112 -15.37 -4.77 -3.25
CA PHE A 112 -15.13 -6.12 -2.73
C PHE A 112 -13.66 -6.34 -2.39
N PHE A 113 -12.75 -5.83 -3.22
CA PHE A 113 -11.30 -5.91 -2.99
C PHE A 113 -10.88 -5.19 -1.69
N PHE A 114 -11.22 -3.90 -1.56
CA PHE A 114 -10.83 -3.08 -0.41
C PHE A 114 -11.52 -3.50 0.89
N GLN A 115 -12.79 -3.91 0.81
CA GLN A 115 -13.50 -4.44 1.96
C GLN A 115 -12.96 -5.81 2.40
N SER A 116 -12.50 -6.64 1.47
CA SER A 116 -11.87 -7.91 1.82
C SER A 116 -10.53 -7.68 2.51
N ILE A 117 -9.73 -6.72 2.03
CA ILE A 117 -8.49 -6.31 2.71
C ILE A 117 -8.78 -5.74 4.10
N ALA A 118 -9.74 -4.81 4.24
CA ALA A 118 -10.10 -4.24 5.54
C ALA A 118 -10.59 -5.31 6.53
N ARG A 119 -11.42 -6.25 6.09
CA ARG A 119 -11.90 -7.36 6.92
C ARG A 119 -10.79 -8.32 7.30
N LEU A 120 -9.92 -8.69 6.36
CA LEU A 120 -8.78 -9.56 6.63
C LEU A 120 -7.90 -8.96 7.72
N PHE A 121 -7.65 -7.64 7.66
CA PHE A 121 -6.65 -7.00 8.52
C PHE A 121 -7.23 -6.21 9.72
N HIS A 122 -8.56 -6.17 9.88
CA HIS A 122 -9.25 -5.32 10.87
C HIS A 122 -8.79 -3.85 10.83
N LEU A 123 -8.41 -3.37 9.65
CA LEU A 123 -7.77 -2.06 9.50
C LEU A 123 -8.79 -0.97 9.26
N ASN A 124 -8.60 0.13 9.98
CA ASN A 124 -9.14 1.40 9.57
C ASN A 124 -8.33 1.88 8.36
N LEU A 125 -8.92 1.78 7.17
CA LEU A 125 -8.32 2.25 5.92
C LEU A 125 -8.16 3.79 5.83
N LYS A 126 -8.20 4.49 6.97
CA LYS A 126 -7.87 5.92 7.12
C LYS A 126 -6.42 6.13 7.61
N SER A 127 -5.66 5.07 7.89
CA SER A 127 -4.25 5.22 8.25
C SER A 127 -3.47 5.82 7.09
N THR A 128 -2.95 7.02 7.28
CA THR A 128 -2.05 7.71 6.36
C THR A 128 -0.61 7.25 6.57
N PHE A 129 0.22 7.33 5.54
CA PHE A 129 1.65 7.12 5.61
C PHE A 129 2.37 8.36 6.16
N ASP A 130 3.17 8.20 7.21
CA ASP A 130 4.01 9.27 7.77
C ASP A 130 5.49 8.89 7.74
N GLY A 131 6.13 9.12 6.59
CA GLY A 131 7.55 8.84 6.39
C GLY A 131 8.51 9.71 7.21
N ALA A 132 8.03 10.81 7.82
CA ALA A 132 8.83 11.67 8.68
C ALA A 132 8.72 11.30 10.17
N GLY A 133 7.57 10.74 10.58
CA GLY A 133 7.30 10.27 11.93
C GLY A 133 7.19 8.76 12.03
N GLU A 134 5.97 8.24 12.23
CA GLU A 134 5.75 6.86 12.67
C GLU A 134 6.25 5.79 11.68
N ASP A 135 6.23 6.12 10.38
CA ASP A 135 6.60 5.21 9.28
C ASP A 135 7.99 5.45 8.73
N GLN A 136 8.81 6.30 9.37
CA GLN A 136 10.17 6.60 8.94
C GLN A 136 11.04 5.35 8.76
N MET A 137 10.86 4.31 9.59
CA MET A 137 11.60 3.05 9.39
C MET A 137 11.17 2.28 8.16
N ILE A 138 9.89 2.36 7.78
CA ILE A 138 9.38 1.77 6.53
C ILE A 138 9.96 2.57 5.35
N GLU A 139 9.91 3.90 5.41
CA GLU A 139 10.48 4.79 4.38
C GLU A 139 11.96 4.51 4.14
N ASP A 140 12.76 4.45 5.21
CA ASP A 140 14.18 4.13 5.12
C ASP A 140 14.42 2.81 4.37
N ILE A 141 13.63 1.78 4.68
CA ILE A 141 13.77 0.46 4.06
C ILE A 141 13.38 0.51 2.59
N VAL A 142 12.30 1.23 2.26
CA VAL A 142 11.88 1.43 0.86
C VAL A 142 12.98 2.12 0.06
N LEU A 143 13.58 3.19 0.59
CA LEU A 143 14.67 3.90 -0.07
C LEU A 143 15.90 2.99 -0.28
N LEU A 144 16.20 2.10 0.66
CA LEU A 144 17.28 1.11 0.48
C LEU A 144 16.94 0.10 -0.63
N ILE A 145 15.69 -0.35 -0.73
CA ILE A 145 15.23 -1.23 -1.81
C ILE A 145 15.34 -0.50 -3.16
N GLU A 146 14.85 0.73 -3.25
CA GLU A 146 14.89 1.56 -4.47
C GLU A 146 16.32 1.84 -4.96
N ARG A 147 17.29 1.88 -4.03
CA ARG A 147 18.73 2.04 -4.34
C ARG A 147 19.45 0.72 -4.63
N GLY A 148 18.79 -0.43 -4.48
CA GLY A 148 19.41 -1.75 -4.64
C GLY A 148 20.40 -2.12 -3.54
N GLU A 149 20.32 -1.46 -2.37
CA GLU A 149 21.25 -1.68 -1.25
C GLU A 149 20.87 -2.90 -0.40
N ILE A 150 19.63 -3.40 -0.51
CA ILE A 150 19.15 -4.59 0.21
C ILE A 150 18.33 -5.54 -0.65
#